data_AF-A0A3Q1EPT7-F1
#
_entry.id   AF-A0A3Q1EPT7-F1
#
_cell.length_a   1.000
_cell.length_b   1.000
_cell.length_c   1.000
_cell.angle_alpha   90.00
_cell.angle_beta   90.00
_cell.angle_gamma   90.00
#
_symmetry.space_group_name_H-M   'P 1'
#
loop_
_entity.id
_entity.type
_entity.pdbx_description
1 polymer ?
#
loop_
_entity_poly.entity_id
_entity_poly.type
_entity_poly.pdbx_seq_one_letter_code
_entity_poly.pdbx_strand_id
1 'polypeptide(L)'
;NGASGGSGAYIDIYEDKRFPKDSSLRRQWELAVRRKGFVPTKRSVLCSEHFKAEDFDRTGQIVRLREGVKPSVFNFPSYLQKKVRSRKTKTSQKAEESLPVDLPQHSCKAEPLSNVDHNYALPASPTLLKARLNEALARVESLEREKRNSMLRERRVKK
;
A
#
# COMPACT_ATOMS: atom_id res chain seq x y z
N ASN A 1 -14.42 -6.27 44.94
CA ASN A 1 -12.95 -6.09 45.01
C ASN A 1 -12.35 -6.88 43.86
N GLY A 2 -12.08 -6.35 42.68
CA GLY A 2 -11.49 -5.06 42.37
C GLY A 2 -10.14 -5.36 41.72
N ALA A 3 -10.10 -5.39 40.39
CA ALA A 3 -8.87 -5.34 39.60
C ALA A 3 -9.22 -4.86 38.19
N SER A 4 -9.46 -3.56 38.09
CA SER A 4 -9.38 -2.76 36.89
C SER A 4 -7.96 -2.85 36.34
N GLY A 5 -7.81 -3.46 35.16
CA GLY A 5 -6.57 -3.50 34.38
C GLY A 5 -6.78 -2.86 33.03
N GLY A 6 -7.20 -1.59 33.00
CA GLY A 6 -7.14 -0.77 31.81
C GLY A 6 -5.80 -0.03 31.78
N SER A 7 -4.94 -0.31 30.81
CA SER A 7 -4.13 0.71 30.13
C SER A 7 -3.31 0.06 29.02
N GLY A 8 -3.32 0.72 27.88
CA GLY A 8 -2.76 0.22 26.64
C GLY A 8 -3.73 0.48 25.51
N ALA A 9 -4.26 1.70 25.43
CA ALA A 9 -4.83 2.17 24.18
C ALA A 9 -3.72 2.05 23.13
N TYR A 10 -3.76 0.96 22.37
CA TYR A 10 -3.00 0.76 21.15
C TYR A 10 -3.58 1.75 20.14
N ILE A 11 -3.19 3.02 20.28
CA ILE A 11 -3.41 4.00 19.24
C ILE A 11 -2.19 3.85 18.34
N ASP A 12 -2.28 2.96 17.36
CA ASP A 12 -1.50 3.14 16.15
C ASP A 12 -2.01 4.44 15.52
N ILE A 13 -1.43 5.55 15.98
CA ILE A 13 -1.65 6.87 15.40
C ILE A 13 -1.01 6.79 14.01
N TYR A 14 -1.79 6.38 13.01
CA TYR A 14 -1.53 6.68 11.60
C TYR A 14 -1.61 8.20 11.47
N GLU A 15 -0.52 8.86 11.83
CA GLU A 15 -0.44 10.30 11.90
C GLU A 15 -0.01 10.86 10.56
N ASP A 16 -0.94 11.50 9.87
CA ASP A 16 -0.68 12.16 8.60
C ASP A 16 0.21 13.40 8.81
N LYS A 17 1.38 13.39 8.18
CA LYS A 17 2.34 14.49 8.19
C LYS A 17 2.19 15.35 6.95
N ARG A 18 1.87 16.62 7.16
CA ARG A 18 1.79 17.63 6.10
C ARG A 18 3.17 17.96 5.57
N PHE A 19 3.22 18.35 4.29
CA PHE A 19 4.46 18.83 3.69
C PHE A 19 4.99 20.05 4.44
N PRO A 20 6.31 20.10 4.73
CA PRO A 20 6.94 21.24 5.37
C PRO A 20 6.73 22.55 4.60
N LYS A 21 6.79 23.67 5.34
CA LYS A 21 6.78 25.01 4.75
C LYS A 21 8.10 25.34 4.05
N ASP A 22 9.20 24.76 4.53
CA ASP A 22 10.53 24.96 3.96
C ASP A 22 10.60 24.39 2.54
N SER A 23 10.93 25.25 1.59
CA SER A 23 10.93 24.92 0.16
C SER A 23 11.95 23.83 -0.20
N SER A 24 13.12 23.83 0.44
CA SER A 24 14.18 22.83 0.26
C SER A 24 13.72 21.45 0.72
N LEU A 25 13.18 21.36 1.93
CA LEU A 25 12.71 20.11 2.53
C LEU A 25 11.47 19.59 1.79
N ARG A 26 10.55 20.48 1.43
CA ARG A 26 9.39 20.17 0.58
C ARG A 26 9.81 19.54 -0.74
N ARG A 27 10.84 20.09 -1.40
CA ARG A 27 11.39 19.53 -2.64
C ARG A 27 12.03 18.16 -2.41
N GLN A 28 12.72 17.95 -1.28
CA GLN A 28 13.26 16.62 -0.94
C GLN A 28 12.15 15.59 -0.75
N TRP A 29 11.04 15.95 -0.10
CA TRP A 29 9.87 15.08 0.05
C TRP A 29 9.21 14.77 -1.29
N GLU A 30 9.07 15.77 -2.17
CA GLU A 30 8.55 15.58 -3.53
C GLU A 30 9.39 14.57 -4.32
N LEU A 31 10.72 14.70 -4.27
CA LEU A 31 11.65 13.77 -4.92
C LEU A 31 11.58 12.37 -4.31
N ALA A 32 11.33 12.27 -3.00
CA ALA A 32 11.25 11.00 -2.29
C ALA A 32 9.97 10.21 -2.64
N VAL A 33 8.86 10.90 -2.92
CA VAL A 33 7.60 10.28 -3.39
C VAL A 33 7.77 9.62 -4.77
N ARG A 34 8.74 10.05 -5.58
CA ARG A 34 9.09 9.48 -6.90
C ARG A 34 7.90 9.32 -7.85
N ARG A 35 6.86 10.15 -7.73
CA ARG A 35 5.70 10.15 -8.62
C ARG A 35 5.90 11.18 -9.73
N LYS A 36 5.80 10.76 -11.00
CA LYS A 36 5.98 11.64 -12.16
C LYS A 36 4.91 12.74 -12.16
N GLY A 37 5.33 14.00 -12.25
CA GLY A 37 4.43 15.15 -12.29
C GLY A 37 3.69 15.45 -10.98
N PHE A 38 4.11 14.86 -9.87
CA PHE A 38 3.51 15.13 -8.58
C PHE A 38 4.05 16.43 -7.99
N VAL A 39 3.16 17.40 -7.79
CA VAL A 39 3.47 18.64 -7.08
C VAL A 39 2.69 18.62 -5.76
N PRO A 40 3.38 18.69 -4.60
CA PRO A 40 2.68 18.73 -3.33
C PRO A 40 1.82 19.99 -3.24
N THR A 41 0.57 19.84 -2.80
CA THR A 41 -0.35 20.94 -2.49
C THR A 41 -0.36 21.21 -0.99
N LYS A 42 -1.04 22.28 -0.54
CA LYS A 42 -1.19 22.58 0.91
C LYS A 42 -1.90 21.46 1.69
N ARG A 43 -2.68 20.63 1.00
CA ARG A 43 -3.44 19.50 1.57
C ARG A 43 -2.73 18.16 1.38
N SER A 44 -1.58 18.14 0.72
CA SER A 44 -0.81 16.92 0.55
C SER A 44 -0.23 16.50 1.90
N VAL A 45 -0.40 15.23 2.23
CA VAL A 45 0.07 14.58 3.45
C VAL A 45 0.76 13.27 3.11
N LEU A 46 1.64 12.82 3.99
CA LEU A 46 2.25 11.49 3.98
C LEU A 46 1.95 10.83 5.32
N CYS A 47 1.54 9.55 5.30
CA CYS A 47 1.36 8.80 6.54
C CYS A 47 2.70 8.60 7.26
N SER A 48 2.64 8.39 8.57
CA SER A 48 3.81 8.16 9.43
C SER A 48 4.67 6.96 9.00
N GLU A 49 4.07 5.96 8.35
CA GLU A 49 4.75 4.77 7.81
C GLU A 49 5.86 5.12 6.80
N HIS A 50 5.80 6.30 6.17
CA HIS A 50 6.84 6.74 5.23
C HIS A 50 8.13 7.27 5.90
N PHE A 51 8.13 7.38 7.22
CA PHE A 51 9.22 7.87 8.04
C PHE A 51 9.71 6.79 9.00
N LYS A 52 10.96 6.88 9.45
CA LYS A 52 11.45 5.95 10.47
C LYS A 52 10.88 6.36 11.83
N ALA A 53 10.63 5.38 12.69
CA ALA A 53 10.18 5.65 14.06
C ALA A 53 11.15 6.58 14.84
N GLU A 54 12.45 6.49 14.54
CA GLU A 54 13.55 7.29 15.11
C GLU A 54 13.49 8.77 14.74
N ASP A 55 12.89 9.09 13.60
CA ASP A 55 12.82 10.45 13.08
C ASP A 55 11.71 11.28 13.78
N PHE A 56 10.88 10.63 14.60
CA PHE A 56 9.82 11.26 15.36
C PHE A 56 10.29 11.63 16.77
N ASP A 57 10.14 12.91 17.11
CA ASP A 57 10.30 13.38 18.46
C ASP A 57 9.03 13.11 19.27
N ARG A 58 9.16 12.17 20.21
CA ARG A 58 8.13 11.83 21.21
C ARG A 58 8.40 12.49 22.56
N THR A 59 9.38 13.38 22.64
CA THR A 59 9.82 14.03 23.90
C THR A 59 8.79 15.00 24.47
N GLY A 60 7.72 15.33 23.74
CA GLY A 60 6.65 16.22 24.20
C GLY A 60 5.26 15.62 24.08
N GLN A 61 4.23 16.43 24.37
CA GLN A 61 2.81 16.02 24.27
C GLN A 61 2.35 15.73 22.82
N ILE A 62 3.09 16.19 21.81
CA ILE A 62 2.75 16.02 20.39
C ILE A 62 3.92 15.34 19.70
N VAL A 63 3.62 14.30 18.93
CA VAL A 63 4.59 13.60 18.07
C VAL A 63 4.87 14.47 16.84
N ARG A 64 6.09 14.98 16.74
CA ARG A 64 6.53 15.82 15.61
C ARG A 64 7.69 15.17 14.89
N LEU A 65 7.80 15.41 13.59
CA LEU A 65 8.97 14.98 12.84
C LEU A 65 10.13 15.93 13.12
N ARG A 66 11.34 15.40 13.29
CA ARG A 66 12.56 16.21 13.45
C ARG A 66 12.79 17.10 12.23
N GLU A 67 13.48 18.21 12.46
CA GLU A 67 13.88 19.13 11.40
C GLU A 67 14.80 18.44 10.39
N GLY A 68 14.57 18.68 9.09
CA GLY A 68 15.39 18.13 8.00
C GLY A 68 15.16 16.66 7.67
N VAL A 69 14.23 15.97 8.33
CA VAL A 69 13.90 14.58 7.99
C VAL A 69 13.15 14.51 6.67
N LYS A 70 13.53 13.54 5.85
CA LYS A 70 12.85 13.19 4.60
C LYS A 70 12.21 11.80 4.69
N PRO A 71 11.05 11.58 4.05
CA PRO A 71 10.47 10.25 3.98
C PRO A 71 11.43 9.35 3.19
N SER A 72 11.74 8.19 3.74
CA SER A 72 12.67 7.24 3.13
C SER A 72 12.06 5.85 2.98
N VAL A 73 10.95 5.58 3.66
CA VAL A 73 10.29 4.27 3.67
C VAL A 73 9.20 4.30 2.61
N PHE A 74 9.54 3.81 1.42
CA PHE A 74 8.60 3.64 0.33
C PHE A 74 8.71 2.22 -0.20
N ASN A 75 7.61 1.48 -0.14
CA ASN A 75 7.53 0.15 -0.73
C ASN A 75 7.25 0.28 -2.24
N PHE A 76 8.30 0.58 -3.01
CA PHE A 76 8.20 0.63 -4.46
C PHE A 76 8.16 -0.79 -5.03
N PRO A 77 7.23 -1.10 -5.96
CA PRO A 77 7.24 -2.34 -6.71
C PRO A 77 8.60 -2.64 -7.34
N SER A 78 8.95 -3.92 -7.48
CA SER A 78 10.26 -4.38 -7.97
C SER A 78 10.72 -3.71 -9.28
N TYR A 79 9.78 -3.37 -10.17
CA TYR A 79 10.07 -2.69 -11.44
C TYR A 79 10.43 -1.20 -11.29
N LEU A 80 10.11 -0.56 -10.16
CA LEU A 80 10.48 0.83 -9.85
C LEU A 80 11.69 0.93 -8.90
N GLN A 81 12.21 -0.20 -8.41
CA GLN A 81 13.39 -0.21 -7.58
C GLN A 81 14.63 0.07 -8.44
N LYS A 82 15.33 1.16 -8.14
CA LYS A 82 16.66 1.40 -8.72
C LYS A 82 17.60 0.31 -8.22
N LYS A 83 18.00 -0.60 -9.11
CA LYS A 83 19.09 -1.55 -8.85
C LYS A 83 20.35 -0.73 -8.59
N VAL A 84 20.71 -0.55 -7.32
CA VAL A 84 22.01 0.01 -6.94
C VAL A 84 23.03 -1.03 -7.37
N ARG A 85 23.70 -0.79 -8.50
CA ARG A 85 24.91 -1.54 -8.82
C ARG A 85 25.93 -1.16 -7.75
N SER A 86 26.23 -2.06 -6.83
CA SER A 86 27.39 -1.90 -5.96
C SER A 86 28.61 -1.79 -6.87
N ARG A 87 29.22 -0.59 -6.91
CA ARG A 87 30.46 -0.38 -7.63
C ARG A 87 31.55 -1.07 -6.80
N LYS A 88 31.83 -2.34 -7.09
CA LYS A 88 32.91 -3.10 -6.47
C LYS A 88 34.26 -2.49 -6.91
N THR A 89 34.75 -1.49 -6.19
CA THR A 89 36.17 -1.11 -6.24
C THR A 89 36.92 -1.94 -5.20
N LYS A 90 38.16 -2.34 -5.51
CA LYS A 90 38.97 -3.26 -4.69
C LYS A 90 39.14 -2.82 -3.23
N THR A 91 39.02 -1.52 -2.94
CA THR A 91 39.13 -0.95 -1.58
C THR A 91 37.96 -1.34 -0.67
N SER A 92 36.77 -1.61 -1.22
CA SER A 92 35.56 -1.89 -0.42
C SER A 92 35.49 -3.32 0.13
N GLN A 93 36.22 -4.28 -0.45
CA GLN A 93 36.14 -5.69 -0.06
C GLN A 93 36.92 -6.04 1.21
N LYS A 94 37.86 -5.18 1.64
CA LYS A 94 38.70 -5.44 2.83
C LYS A 94 37.97 -5.20 4.16
N ALA A 95 36.80 -4.55 4.14
CA ALA A 95 36.07 -4.17 5.36
C ALA A 95 34.88 -5.09 5.72
N GLU A 96 34.51 -6.05 4.85
CA GLU A 96 33.35 -6.94 5.08
C GLU A 96 33.73 -8.40 5.39
N GLU A 97 35.01 -8.72 5.60
CA GLU A 97 35.49 -10.09 5.88
C GLU A 97 35.28 -10.56 7.33
N SER A 98 34.26 -10.03 8.01
CA SER A 98 33.89 -10.52 9.33
C SER A 98 32.39 -10.41 9.51
N LEU A 99 31.66 -11.45 9.10
CA LEU A 99 30.96 -12.37 10.00
C LEU A 99 30.06 -13.32 9.16
N PRO A 100 30.15 -14.65 9.37
CA PRO A 100 29.33 -15.63 8.65
C PRO A 100 27.99 -15.84 9.37
N VAL A 101 26.88 -15.81 8.64
CA VAL A 101 25.62 -16.45 9.08
C VAL A 101 24.99 -17.15 7.89
N ASP A 102 24.80 -18.45 8.10
CA ASP A 102 24.35 -19.49 7.17
C ASP A 102 22.88 -19.38 6.73
N LEU A 103 22.68 -19.63 5.42
CA LEU A 103 21.58 -20.34 4.72
C LEU A 103 20.10 -19.87 4.84
N PRO A 104 19.18 -20.31 3.95
CA PRO A 104 19.34 -20.98 2.64
C PRO A 104 18.69 -20.27 1.44
N GLN A 105 19.32 -20.45 0.27
CA GLN A 105 18.76 -20.21 -1.05
C GLN A 105 17.68 -21.25 -1.37
N HIS A 106 16.40 -20.86 -1.33
CA HIS A 106 15.35 -21.58 -2.06
C HIS A 106 15.19 -20.94 -3.45
N SER A 107 15.87 -21.53 -4.43
CA SER A 107 15.48 -21.42 -5.83
C SER A 107 14.16 -22.18 -6.03
N CYS A 108 13.12 -21.51 -6.51
CA CYS A 108 12.04 -22.18 -7.24
C CYS A 108 11.86 -21.47 -8.58
N LYS A 109 12.23 -22.19 -9.65
CA LYS A 109 11.80 -21.86 -11.01
C LYS A 109 10.38 -22.37 -11.20
N ALA A 110 9.58 -21.52 -11.85
CA ALA A 110 8.34 -21.80 -12.58
C ALA A 110 7.17 -22.45 -11.82
N GLU A 111 6.19 -21.62 -11.46
CA GLU A 111 4.76 -21.84 -11.73
C GLU A 111 4.11 -20.44 -11.85
N PRO A 112 3.19 -20.18 -12.81
CA PRO A 112 2.51 -18.90 -12.89
C PRO A 112 1.59 -18.78 -11.69
N LEU A 113 1.95 -17.94 -10.72
CA LEU A 113 1.07 -17.53 -9.63
C LEU A 113 -0.26 -17.07 -10.25
N SER A 114 -1.27 -17.91 -10.09
CA SER A 114 -2.63 -17.61 -10.47
C SER A 114 -3.01 -16.31 -9.78
N ASN A 115 -3.43 -15.33 -10.58
CA ASN A 115 -3.88 -14.01 -10.12
C ASN A 115 -5.21 -14.13 -9.35
N VAL A 116 -5.19 -14.82 -8.22
CA VAL A 116 -6.33 -15.04 -7.33
C VAL A 116 -6.13 -14.16 -6.10
N ASP A 117 -6.21 -12.85 -6.27
CA ASP A 117 -6.58 -12.00 -5.12
C ASP A 117 -7.26 -10.66 -5.45
N HIS A 118 -7.69 -10.47 -6.69
CA HIS A 118 -8.35 -9.22 -7.06
C HIS A 118 -9.65 -9.56 -7.78
N ASN A 119 -10.79 -9.37 -7.10
CA ASN A 119 -12.14 -9.53 -7.66
C ASN A 119 -12.38 -8.71 -8.94
N TYR A 120 -11.49 -7.75 -9.23
CA TYR A 120 -11.47 -6.88 -10.40
C TYR A 120 -10.38 -7.21 -11.43
N ALA A 121 -9.52 -8.22 -11.19
CA ALA A 121 -8.53 -8.62 -12.17
C ALA A 121 -9.19 -9.33 -13.37
N LEU A 122 -8.90 -8.82 -14.56
CA LEU A 122 -9.36 -9.44 -15.80
C LEU A 122 -8.61 -10.76 -16.02
N PRO A 123 -9.32 -11.84 -16.41
CA PRO A 123 -8.67 -13.10 -16.74
C PRO A 123 -7.77 -12.93 -17.97
N ALA A 124 -6.62 -13.61 -17.98
CA ALA A 124 -5.64 -13.51 -19.07
C ALA A 124 -6.14 -14.09 -20.41
N SER A 125 -7.24 -14.86 -20.42
CA SER A 125 -7.81 -15.48 -21.61
C SER A 125 -9.05 -14.73 -22.12
N PRO A 126 -9.08 -14.32 -23.41
CA PRO A 126 -10.25 -13.66 -24.02
C PRO A 126 -11.54 -14.49 -23.93
N THR A 127 -11.44 -15.82 -24.05
CA THR A 127 -12.60 -16.73 -23.95
C THR A 127 -13.21 -16.69 -22.56
N LEU A 128 -12.37 -16.68 -21.51
CA LEU A 128 -12.83 -16.62 -20.12
C LEU A 128 -13.46 -15.25 -19.80
N LEU A 129 -12.90 -14.16 -20.35
CA LEU A 129 -13.50 -12.83 -20.22
C LEU A 129 -14.90 -12.77 -20.86
N LYS A 130 -15.04 -13.33 -22.07
CA LYS A 130 -16.34 -13.40 -22.76
C LYS A 130 -17.36 -14.23 -21.99
N ALA A 131 -16.94 -15.37 -21.42
CA ALA A 131 -17.80 -16.20 -20.58
C ALA A 131 -18.30 -15.43 -19.34
N ARG A 132 -17.41 -14.74 -18.62
CA ARG A 132 -17.78 -13.90 -17.46
C ARG A 132 -18.74 -12.78 -17.83
N LEU A 133 -18.54 -12.14 -18.98
CA LEU A 133 -19.43 -11.09 -19.47
C LEU A 133 -20.83 -11.66 -19.75
N ASN A 134 -20.92 -12.79 -20.45
CA ASN A 134 -22.21 -13.43 -20.74
C ASN A 134 -22.93 -13.86 -19.46
N GLU A 135 -22.19 -14.41 -18.48
CA GLU A 135 -22.72 -14.78 -17.17
C GLU A 135 -23.25 -13.56 -16.40
N ALA A 136 -22.54 -12.44 -16.45
CA ALA A 136 -22.98 -11.19 -15.84
C ALA A 136 -24.27 -10.65 -16.50
N LEU A 137 -24.34 -10.67 -17.84
CA LEU A 137 -25.53 -10.25 -18.59
C LEU A 137 -26.74 -11.13 -18.25
N ALA A 138 -26.57 -12.46 -18.21
CA ALA A 138 -27.63 -13.39 -17.84
C ALA A 138 -28.15 -13.15 -16.41
N ARG A 139 -27.25 -12.83 -15.47
CA ARG A 139 -27.63 -12.46 -14.09
C ARG A 139 -28.47 -11.18 -14.04
N VAL A 140 -28.08 -10.14 -14.79
CA VAL A 140 -28.84 -8.89 -14.88
C VAL A 140 -30.25 -9.16 -15.40
N GLU A 141 -30.40 -9.89 -16.49
CA GLU A 141 -31.71 -10.20 -17.07
C GLU A 141 -32.61 -11.00 -16.11
N SER A 142 -32.01 -11.96 -15.39
CA SER A 142 -32.70 -12.74 -14.35
C SER A 142 -33.25 -11.84 -13.24
N LEU A 143 -32.40 -10.96 -12.69
CA LEU A 143 -32.78 -10.05 -11.61
C LEU A 143 -33.84 -9.04 -12.06
N GLU A 144 -33.79 -8.56 -13.29
CA GLU A 144 -34.83 -7.68 -13.84
C GLU A 144 -36.18 -8.39 -13.94
N ARG A 145 -36.18 -9.66 -14.37
CA ARG A 145 -37.39 -10.49 -14.41
C ARG A 145 -37.94 -10.73 -13.01
N GLU A 146 -37.08 -11.07 -12.05
CA GLU A 146 -37.45 -11.26 -10.65
C GLU A 146 -38.03 -9.98 -10.04
N LYS A 147 -37.38 -8.83 -10.26
CA LYS A 147 -37.87 -7.52 -9.83
C LYS A 147 -39.26 -7.22 -10.40
N ARG A 148 -39.48 -7.46 -11.69
CA ARG A 148 -40.79 -7.30 -12.32
C ARG A 148 -41.84 -8.21 -11.67
N ASN A 149 -41.50 -9.48 -11.43
CA ASN A 149 -42.40 -10.43 -10.78
C ASN A 149 -42.72 -10.03 -9.33
N SER A 150 -41.73 -9.55 -8.58
CA SER A 150 -41.91 -9.04 -7.21
C SER A 150 -42.89 -7.86 -7.18
N MET A 151 -42.67 -6.86 -8.05
CA MET A 151 -43.55 -5.69 -8.17
C MET A 151 -45.00 -6.08 -8.51
N LEU A 152 -45.18 -7.09 -9.38
CA LEU A 152 -46.52 -7.60 -9.71
C LEU A 152 -47.19 -8.29 -8.51
N ARG A 153 -46.43 -9.06 -7.72
CA ARG A 153 -46.94 -9.68 -6.49
C ARG A 153 -47.39 -8.61 -5.49
N GLU A 154 -46.57 -7.59 -5.25
CA GLU A 154 -46.94 -6.48 -4.36
C GLU A 154 -48.21 -5.75 -4.81
N ARG A 155 -48.37 -5.50 -6.12
CA ARG A 155 -49.56 -4.84 -6.67
C ARG A 155 -50.84 -5.66 -6.48
N ARG A 156 -50.76 -6.99 -6.52
CA ARG A 156 -51.93 -7.87 -6.32
C ARG A 156 -52.40 -7.88 -4.88
N VAL A 157 -51.49 -7.76 -3.91
CA VAL A 157 -51.80 -7.74 -2.48
C VAL A 157 -52.35 -6.39 -2.02
N LYS A 158 -52.04 -5.30 -2.74
CA LYS A 158 -52.50 -3.93 -2.44
C LYS A 158 -53.90 -3.59 -3.03
N LYS A 159 -54.56 -4.54 -3.69
CA LYS A 159 -55.95 -4.43 -4.17
C LYS A 159 -56.85 -5.22 -3.24
#